data_AF-A0A3B0YHA5-F1
#
_entry.id   AF-A0A3B0YHA5-F1
#
_cell.length_a   1.000
_cell.length_b   1.000
_cell.length_c   1.000
_cell.angle_alpha   90.00
_cell.angle_beta   90.00
_cell.angle_gamma   90.00
#
_symmetry.space_group_name_H-M   'P 1'
#
loop_
_entity.id
_entity.type
_entity.pdbx_description
1 polymer ?
#
loop_
_entity_poly.entity_id
_entity_poly.type
_entity_poly.pdbx_seq_one_letter_code
_entity_poly.pdbx_strand_id
1 'polypeptide(L)' 'MIGDVGFTAAQEHAEWITPVPGGVGPMTVATLIQNTVFAAETLHD' A
#
# COMPACT_ATOMS: atom_id res chain seq x y z
N MET A 1 9.96 13.30 -1.08
CA MET A 1 9.57 12.31 -2.10
C MET A 1 8.18 12.69 -2.59
N ILE A 2 7.88 12.50 -3.88
CA ILE A 2 6.62 12.88 -4.55
C ILE A 2 6.11 11.68 -5.37
N GLY A 3 4.80 11.53 -5.50
CA GLY A 3 4.15 10.47 -6.30
C GLY A 3 3.78 10.93 -7.71
N ASP A 4 3.12 10.06 -8.46
CA ASP A 4 2.79 10.30 -9.89
C ASP A 4 1.63 11.29 -10.10
N VAL A 5 0.83 11.53 -9.06
CA VAL A 5 -0.36 12.38 -9.10
C VAL A 5 -0.12 13.69 -8.35
N GLY A 6 -0.61 14.80 -8.92
CA GLY A 6 -0.67 16.10 -8.24
C GLY A 6 -1.63 16.06 -7.04
N PHE A 7 -1.11 15.74 -5.86
CA PHE A 7 -1.90 15.41 -4.67
C PHE A 7 -2.90 16.50 -4.28
N THR A 8 -2.49 17.78 -4.26
CA THR A 8 -3.35 18.90 -3.86
C THR A 8 -4.60 19.02 -4.74
N ALA A 9 -4.45 19.00 -6.07
CA ALA A 9 -5.57 19.11 -6.99
C ALA A 9 -6.45 17.85 -6.97
N ALA A 10 -5.84 16.67 -6.86
CA ALA A 10 -6.58 15.42 -6.82
C ALA A 10 -7.40 15.25 -5.52
N GLN A 11 -6.90 15.75 -4.39
CA GLN A 11 -7.57 15.65 -3.09
C GLN A 11 -8.91 16.40 -3.04
N GLU A 12 -9.10 17.44 -3.85
CA GLU A 12 -10.37 18.20 -3.92
C GLU A 12 -11.50 17.42 -4.61
N HIS A 13 -11.16 16.39 -5.39
CA HIS A 13 -12.12 15.65 -6.21
C HIS A 13 -12.27 14.18 -5.79
N ALA A 14 -11.24 13.58 -5.21
CA ALA A 14 -11.25 12.17 -4.84
C ALA A 14 -11.91 11.96 -3.46
N GLU A 15 -12.78 10.95 -3.35
CA GLU A 15 -13.35 10.54 -2.05
C GLU A 15 -12.28 9.93 -1.13
N TRP A 16 -11.27 9.27 -1.71
CA TRP A 16 -10.13 8.69 -1.01
C TRP A 16 -8.86 8.89 -1.82
N ILE A 17 -7.75 9.19 -1.14
CA ILE A 17 -6.45 9.38 -1.79
C ILE A 17 -5.32 8.86 -0.89
N THR A 18 -4.37 8.13 -1.47
CA THR A 18 -3.23 7.60 -0.72
C THR A 18 -2.06 8.60 -0.72
N PRO A 19 -1.51 8.97 0.45
CA PRO A 19 -0.41 9.94 0.52
C PRO A 19 0.90 9.36 0.01
N VAL A 20 1.78 10.23 -0.47
CA VAL A 20 3.17 9.89 -0.78
C VAL A 20 4.09 10.89 -0.07
N PRO A 21 4.98 10.44 0.84
CA PRO A 21 5.16 9.06 1.30
C PRO A 21 4.03 8.57 2.24
N GLY A 22 3.98 7.27 2.49
CA GLY A 22 3.13 6.66 3.55
C GLY A 22 1.89 5.91 3.07
N GLY A 23 1.57 5.94 1.77
CA GLY A 23 0.45 5.20 1.18
C GLY A 23 0.81 3.76 0.84
N VAL A 24 0.95 3.47 -0.46
CA VAL A 24 1.07 2.09 -0.97
C VAL A 24 2.38 1.41 -0.59
N GLY A 25 3.48 2.15 -0.46
CA GLY A 25 4.82 1.59 -0.22
C GLY A 25 4.91 0.66 1.00
N PRO A 26 4.50 1.09 2.21
CA PRO A 26 4.48 0.23 3.40
C PRO A 26 3.63 -1.04 3.24
N MET A 27 2.53 -0.98 2.48
CA MET A 27 1.64 -2.13 2.28
C MET A 27 2.29 -3.25 1.46
N THR A 28 3.24 -2.94 0.57
CA THR A 28 4.00 -3.97 -0.16
C THR A 28 4.80 -4.85 0.79
N VAL A 29 5.48 -4.24 1.77
CA VAL A 29 6.25 -4.98 2.78
C VAL A 29 5.30 -5.77 3.68
N ALA A 30 4.22 -5.13 4.16
CA ALA A 30 3.23 -5.81 5.00
C ALA A 30 2.63 -7.05 4.29
N THR A 31 2.29 -6.92 3.01
CA THR A 31 1.70 -8.00 2.22
C THR A 31 2.69 -9.13 1.95
N LEU A 32 3.98 -8.82 1.76
CA LEU A 32 5.01 -9.86 1.66
C LEU A 32 5.07 -10.72 2.94
N ILE A 33 5.06 -10.07 4.10
CA ILE A 33 5.06 -10.78 5.39
C ILE A 33 3.78 -11.58 5.57
N GLN A 34 2.62 -10.98 5.27
CA GLN A 34 1.33 -11.67 5.32
C GLN A 34 1.31 -12.93 4.44
N ASN A 35 1.80 -12.82 3.19
CA ASN A 35 1.87 -13.96 2.27
C ASN A 35 2.82 -15.04 2.77
N THR A 36 3.91 -14.65 3.45
CA THR A 36 4.87 -15.59 4.04
C THR A 36 4.23 -16.38 5.18
N VAL A 37 3.52 -15.69 6.08
CA VAL A 37 2.76 -16.33 7.17
C VAL A 37 1.67 -17.24 6.61
N PHE A 38 0.89 -16.76 5.64
CA PHE A 38 -0.13 -17.56 4.98
C PHE A 38 0.47 -18.82 4.34
N ALA A 39 1.60 -18.71 3.65
CA ALA A 39 2.26 -19.89 3.08
C ALA A 39 2.69 -20.89 4.17
N ALA A 40 3.26 -20.41 5.28
CA ALA A 40 3.66 -21.26 6.39
C ALA A 40 2.49 -21.94 7.10
N GLU A 41 1.34 -21.27 7.26
CA GLU A 41 0.19 -21.80 8.00
C GLU A 41 -0.75 -22.65 7.15
N THR A 42 -0.82 -22.40 5.84
CA THR A 42 -1.86 -22.97 4.98
C THR A 42 -1.35 -23.72 3.75
N LEU A 43 -0.10 -23.49 3.34
CA LEU A 43 0.47 -24.12 2.14
C LEU A 43 1.61 -25.10 2.44
N HIS A 44 2.08 -25.14 3.69
CA HIS A 44 3.13 -26.04 4.16
C HIS A 44 2.61 -26.84 5.37
N ASP A 45 2.92 -28.14 5.43
CA ASP A 45 2.51 -29.09 6.48
C ASP A 45 3.27 -28.88 7.81
#